data_AF-A0A6B8T6C6-F1
#
_entry.id   AF-A0A6B8T6C6-F1
#
_cell.length_a   1.000
_cell.length_b   1.000
_cell.length_c   1.000
_cell.angle_alpha   90.00
_cell.angle_beta   90.00
_cell.angle_gamma   90.00
#
_symmetry.space_group_name_H-M   'P 1'
#
loop_
_entity.id
_entity.type
_entity.pdbx_description
1 polymer ?
#
loop_
_entity_poly.entity_id
_entity_poly.type
_entity_poly.pdbx_seq_one_letter_code
_entity_poly.pdbx_strand_id
1 'polypeptide(L)'
;MKTSYFKQSFFTLILATAIFMAFKEWLPARIFPESKVENAVIDSLMLEAISGKEIEKVLNQANDSLAKKKQLKKTDQYLLAFFKKLQHLETTKEGKIRIGYYGDSMTDGDLIVQDLRLLFQDAFGGMGIGFLPITSESAKSRASVWHTYSNTWRTQSYVNVKRPTRPFGVCGQVFFTQGNGTWVQYKSSNQQHISSLYAPALYYGRSGNKEAKVEITYNDTVKVVKPLNTDKLLNVLPLTDGQNTKAVRISFYKTDSIPFYGISSTNTQGVYVDNFSSRGNSGLPLSLFNTDLMNQFDEHLHYDLIVLHFGANVLNYGTLDYSWYERGMTKVVNQLRACFPDTSILIISTADKSTKVNMEMKTDKAVVPLAKAQQQYAHDTHSGFINLYELMGGEGTMKQWVEATPSLASKDYTHFNARGAKKVAHLIYNKLMDEYAQYKKPKNTPKPATESTLHP
;
A
#
# COMPACT_ATOMS: atom_id res chain seq x y z
N MET A 1 16.06 59.10 -35.88
CA MET A 1 16.79 57.87 -36.27
C MET A 1 16.19 56.69 -35.51
N LYS A 2 15.46 55.79 -36.20
CA LYS A 2 14.86 54.59 -35.58
C LYS A 2 15.92 53.49 -35.53
N THR A 3 16.38 53.15 -34.33
CA THR A 3 17.29 52.04 -34.10
C THR A 3 16.64 50.75 -34.60
N SER A 4 17.35 50.01 -35.45
CA SER A 4 16.86 48.74 -36.00
C SER A 4 16.66 47.75 -34.86
N TYR A 5 15.42 47.32 -34.65
CA TYR A 5 15.02 46.35 -33.62
C TYR A 5 15.89 45.08 -33.70
N PHE A 6 16.26 44.68 -34.91
CA PHE A 6 17.18 43.57 -35.17
C PHE A 6 18.57 43.79 -34.55
N LYS A 7 19.14 45.00 -34.66
CA LYS A 7 20.44 45.31 -34.05
C LYS A 7 20.36 45.32 -32.53
N GLN A 8 19.24 45.78 -31.95
CA GLN A 8 19.01 45.71 -30.51
C GLN A 8 18.89 44.25 -30.04
N SER A 9 18.05 43.42 -30.68
CA SER A 9 17.91 42.01 -30.32
C SER A 9 19.21 41.23 -30.48
N PHE A 10 19.99 41.50 -31.53
CA PHE A 10 21.28 40.87 -31.76
C PHE A 10 22.31 41.30 -30.70
N PHE A 11 22.33 42.57 -30.33
CA PHE A 11 23.20 43.07 -29.25
C PHE A 11 22.79 42.51 -27.89
N THR A 12 21.50 42.37 -27.61
CA THR A 12 21.00 41.71 -26.39
C THR A 12 21.42 40.24 -26.33
N LEU A 13 21.39 39.53 -27.46
CA LEU A 13 21.82 38.12 -27.51
C LEU A 13 23.33 37.98 -27.28
N ILE A 14 24.14 38.85 -27.89
CA ILE A 14 25.59 38.88 -27.67
C ILE A 14 25.90 39.21 -26.20
N LEU A 15 25.24 40.23 -25.65
CA LEU A 15 25.43 40.64 -24.26
C LEU A 15 25.03 39.52 -23.29
N ALA A 16 23.89 38.86 -23.51
CA ALA A 16 23.45 37.73 -22.69
C ALA A 16 24.42 36.54 -22.78
N THR A 17 24.97 36.26 -23.95
CA THR A 17 25.96 35.19 -24.15
C THR A 17 27.29 35.52 -23.47
N ALA A 18 27.74 36.77 -23.57
CA ALA A 18 28.96 37.24 -22.90
C ALA A 18 28.83 37.21 -21.37
N ILE A 19 27.68 37.65 -20.84
CA ILE A 19 27.35 37.56 -19.41
C ILE A 19 27.31 36.09 -18.99
N PHE A 20 26.64 35.22 -19.75
CA PHE A 20 26.58 33.79 -19.44
C PHE A 20 27.97 33.15 -19.42
N MET A 21 28.85 33.46 -20.38
CA MET A 21 30.23 32.95 -20.39
C MET A 21 31.06 33.48 -19.21
N ALA A 22 30.93 34.75 -18.86
CA ALA A 22 31.65 35.36 -17.74
C ALA A 22 31.21 34.79 -16.37
N PHE A 23 29.92 34.50 -16.20
CA PHE A 23 29.39 33.93 -14.95
C PHE A 23 29.31 32.40 -14.95
N LYS A 24 29.68 31.72 -16.05
CA LYS A 24 29.66 30.25 -16.14
C LYS A 24 30.52 29.58 -15.08
N GLU A 25 31.66 30.18 -14.73
CA GLU A 25 32.56 29.65 -13.70
C GLU A 25 32.05 29.89 -12.26
N TRP A 26 31.11 30.82 -12.08
CA TRP A 26 30.47 31.13 -10.78
C TRP A 26 29.03 30.60 -10.69
N LEU A 27 28.49 30.04 -11.77
CA LEU A 27 27.23 29.33 -11.75
C LEU A 27 27.44 27.95 -11.10
N PRO A 28 26.62 27.55 -10.13
CA PRO A 28 26.67 26.20 -9.59
C PRO A 28 26.48 25.18 -10.73
N ALA A 29 27.10 24.00 -10.63
CA ALA A 29 26.99 22.94 -11.63
C ALA A 29 25.54 22.52 -11.94
N ARG A 30 24.58 22.94 -11.11
CA ARG A 30 23.13 22.84 -11.32
C ARG A 30 22.46 24.18 -11.01
N ILE A 31 21.67 24.68 -11.96
CA ILE A 31 20.90 25.93 -11.84
C ILE A 31 19.69 25.78 -10.90
N PHE A 32 19.30 24.53 -10.62
CA PHE A 32 18.33 24.19 -9.58
C PHE A 32 19.08 23.59 -8.39
N PRO A 33 19.06 24.22 -7.20
CA PRO A 33 19.33 23.47 -5.98
C PRO A 33 18.29 22.35 -5.89
N GLU A 34 18.60 21.25 -5.19
CA GLU A 34 17.59 20.26 -4.81
C GLU A 34 16.48 21.01 -4.06
N SER A 35 15.43 21.39 -4.79
CA SER A 35 14.26 21.94 -4.17
C SER A 35 13.77 20.83 -3.27
N LYS A 36 13.74 21.12 -1.96
CA LYS A 36 12.82 20.45 -1.06
C LYS A 36 11.48 20.46 -1.77
N VAL A 37 11.10 19.32 -2.33
CA VAL A 37 9.73 19.10 -2.77
C VAL A 37 8.92 19.24 -1.48
N GLU A 38 8.22 20.35 -1.32
CA GLU A 38 7.53 20.71 -0.07
C GLU A 38 6.49 19.65 0.36
N ASN A 39 6.22 18.64 -0.47
CA ASN A 39 5.32 17.52 -0.21
C ASN A 39 5.91 16.12 -0.48
N ALA A 40 7.22 15.97 -0.70
CA ALA A 40 7.81 14.63 -0.82
C ALA A 40 8.08 14.06 0.57
N VAL A 41 7.18 13.21 1.05
CA VAL A 41 7.51 12.26 2.12
C VAL A 41 8.56 11.32 1.53
N ILE A 42 9.76 11.26 2.11
CA ILE A 42 10.84 10.37 1.66
C ILE A 42 11.04 9.30 2.73
N ASP A 43 11.10 8.05 2.28
CA ASP A 43 11.37 6.89 3.12
C ASP A 43 12.74 6.97 3.80
N SER A 44 12.68 7.07 5.13
CA SER A 44 13.88 7.24 5.95
C SER A 44 14.77 6.00 6.04
N LEU A 45 14.24 4.79 5.79
CA LEU A 45 15.03 3.55 5.77
C LEU A 45 15.73 3.37 4.43
N MET A 46 15.06 3.69 3.33
CA MET A 46 15.66 3.66 1.99
C MET A 46 16.85 4.62 1.89
N LEU A 47 16.71 5.86 2.39
CA LEU A 47 17.82 6.82 2.41
C LEU A 47 19.05 6.29 3.16
N GLU A 48 18.85 5.61 4.29
CA GLU A 48 19.95 5.02 5.05
C GLU A 48 20.58 3.82 4.35
N ALA A 49 19.75 2.97 3.76
CA ALA A 49 20.19 1.80 3.01
C ALA A 49 21.13 2.20 1.85
N ILE A 50 20.80 3.28 1.15
CA ILE A 50 21.60 3.80 0.03
C ILE A 50 22.87 4.50 0.53
N SER A 51 22.82 5.16 1.69
CA SER A 51 23.99 5.86 2.27
C SER A 51 25.12 4.95 2.78
N GLY A 52 25.01 3.64 2.60
CA GLY A 52 26.04 2.68 3.01
C GLY A 52 26.10 2.41 4.51
N LYS A 53 25.14 2.92 5.31
CA LYS A 53 24.92 2.39 6.66
C LYS A 53 24.51 0.94 6.52
N GLU A 54 25.14 0.03 7.26
CA GLU A 54 24.78 -1.38 7.19
C GLU A 54 23.28 -1.55 7.42
N ILE A 55 22.58 -1.90 6.34
CA ILE A 55 21.15 -2.22 6.33
C ILE A 55 20.83 -3.25 7.41
N GLU A 56 21.80 -4.11 7.71
CA GLU A 56 21.72 -5.05 8.82
C GLU A 56 21.64 -4.37 10.17
N LYS A 57 22.49 -3.40 10.47
CA LYS A 57 22.45 -2.66 11.73
C LYS A 57 21.17 -1.81 11.86
N VAL A 58 20.66 -1.25 10.75
CA VAL A 58 19.42 -0.44 10.74
C VAL A 58 18.18 -1.31 10.96
N LEU A 59 18.09 -2.46 10.29
CA LEU A 59 16.93 -3.37 10.37
C LEU A 59 16.97 -4.29 11.61
N ASN A 60 18.16 -4.68 12.10
CA ASN A 60 18.29 -5.54 13.29
C ASN A 60 18.05 -4.77 14.61
N GLN A 61 18.04 -3.44 14.60
CA GLN A 61 17.74 -2.60 15.76
C GLN A 61 16.23 -2.42 16.03
N ALA A 62 15.34 -2.98 15.19
CA ALA A 62 13.89 -2.95 15.37
C ALA A 62 13.34 -4.08 16.30
N ASN A 63 14.23 -4.73 17.06
CA ASN A 63 14.03 -5.83 18.02
C ASN A 63 13.82 -7.25 17.47
N ASP A 64 14.88 -8.05 17.65
CA ASP A 64 14.94 -9.28 18.45
C ASP A 64 13.86 -10.36 18.27
N SER A 65 13.86 -10.98 17.11
CA SER A 65 14.06 -12.42 16.95
C SER A 65 14.01 -12.69 15.45
N LEU A 66 15.18 -12.92 14.84
CA LEU A 66 15.22 -13.41 13.47
C LEU A 66 14.45 -14.73 13.44
N ALA A 67 13.24 -14.72 12.88
CA ALA A 67 12.44 -15.91 12.71
C ALA A 67 13.30 -16.97 12.00
N LYS A 68 13.50 -18.11 12.65
CA LYS A 68 14.29 -19.22 12.09
C LYS A 68 13.74 -19.55 10.70
N LYS A 69 14.61 -19.48 9.70
CA LYS A 69 14.34 -19.81 8.29
C LYS A 69 13.68 -21.19 8.22
N LYS A 70 12.35 -21.25 8.08
CA LYS A 70 11.63 -22.49 7.85
C LYS A 70 11.88 -22.87 6.39
N GLN A 71 12.62 -23.94 6.14
CA GLN A 71 12.82 -24.45 4.77
C GLN A 71 11.46 -24.82 4.19
N LEU A 72 11.08 -24.18 3.09
CA LEU A 72 9.89 -24.51 2.33
C LEU A 72 10.27 -25.44 1.18
N LYS A 73 9.42 -26.45 0.93
CA LYS A 73 9.59 -27.39 -0.19
C LYS A 73 9.37 -26.66 -1.52
N LYS A 74 10.21 -26.99 -2.50
CA LYS A 74 10.27 -26.38 -3.84
C LYS A 74 9.06 -26.83 -4.68
N THR A 75 8.18 -25.89 -5.02
CA THR A 75 7.27 -25.95 -6.18
C THR A 75 6.72 -24.54 -6.46
N ASP A 76 6.58 -24.18 -7.73
CA ASP A 76 6.11 -22.91 -8.28
C ASP A 76 4.65 -22.52 -7.95
N GLN A 77 4.17 -22.73 -6.72
CA GLN A 77 2.83 -22.29 -6.33
C GLN A 77 2.81 -21.74 -4.90
N TYR A 78 3.46 -20.59 -4.70
CA TYR A 78 3.47 -19.87 -3.42
C TYR A 78 2.10 -19.32 -3.00
N LEU A 79 1.12 -19.32 -3.92
CA LEU A 79 -0.26 -18.88 -3.69
C LEU A 79 -1.25 -20.03 -3.44
N LEU A 80 -0.77 -21.27 -3.24
CA LEU A 80 -1.62 -22.45 -3.05
C LEU A 80 -2.67 -22.30 -1.93
N ALA A 81 -2.25 -21.78 -0.77
CA ALA A 81 -3.15 -21.63 0.36
C ALA A 81 -4.27 -20.63 0.05
N PHE A 82 -3.92 -19.52 -0.61
CA PHE A 82 -4.88 -18.53 -1.11
C PHE A 82 -5.83 -19.13 -2.15
N PHE A 83 -5.32 -19.86 -3.14
CA PHE A 83 -6.14 -20.51 -4.17
C PHE A 83 -7.06 -21.60 -3.60
N LYS A 84 -6.61 -22.36 -2.60
CA LYS A 84 -7.46 -23.32 -1.89
C LYS A 84 -8.64 -22.62 -1.21
N LYS A 85 -8.40 -21.47 -0.57
CA LYS A 85 -9.46 -20.66 0.04
C LYS A 85 -10.41 -20.06 -1.01
N LEU A 86 -9.88 -19.57 -2.13
CA LEU A 86 -10.70 -19.12 -3.26
C LEU A 86 -11.59 -20.24 -3.81
N GLN A 87 -11.08 -21.46 -3.94
CA GLN A 87 -11.87 -22.61 -4.37
C GLN A 87 -12.95 -22.98 -3.37
N HIS A 88 -12.64 -22.98 -2.08
CA HIS A 88 -13.63 -23.19 -1.05
C HIS A 88 -14.75 -22.14 -1.13
N LEU A 89 -14.41 -20.85 -1.23
CA LEU A 89 -15.38 -19.77 -1.36
C LEU A 89 -16.19 -19.85 -2.67
N GLU A 90 -15.55 -20.18 -3.80
CA GLU A 90 -16.20 -20.33 -5.10
C GLU A 90 -17.27 -21.44 -5.07
N THR A 91 -16.96 -22.57 -4.43
CA THR A 91 -17.78 -23.78 -4.43
C THR A 91 -18.86 -23.79 -3.36
N THR A 92 -18.56 -23.30 -2.16
CA THR A 92 -19.48 -23.32 -1.02
C THR A 92 -20.26 -22.02 -0.84
N LYS A 93 -19.73 -20.90 -1.37
CA LYS A 93 -20.20 -19.52 -1.08
C LYS A 93 -20.08 -19.14 0.40
N GLU A 94 -19.29 -19.90 1.16
CA GLU A 94 -19.02 -19.69 2.58
C GLU A 94 -17.56 -19.27 2.82
N GLY A 95 -17.36 -18.51 3.88
CA GLY A 95 -16.05 -18.04 4.32
C GLY A 95 -15.70 -16.61 3.87
N LYS A 96 -14.57 -16.15 4.41
CA LYS A 96 -13.99 -14.83 4.15
C LYS A 96 -12.66 -15.01 3.47
N ILE A 97 -12.37 -14.13 2.51
CA ILE A 97 -11.02 -13.92 2.00
C ILE A 97 -10.66 -12.45 2.17
N ARG A 98 -9.51 -12.15 2.76
CA ARG A 98 -9.01 -10.79 2.92
C ARG A 98 -7.63 -10.61 2.29
N ILE A 99 -7.52 -9.57 1.47
CA ILE A 99 -6.29 -9.19 0.77
C ILE A 99 -5.80 -7.86 1.35
N GLY A 100 -4.58 -7.83 1.88
CA GLY A 100 -3.88 -6.61 2.29
C GLY A 100 -3.01 -6.09 1.15
N TYR A 101 -3.41 -5.00 0.49
CA TYR A 101 -2.67 -4.45 -0.65
C TYR A 101 -1.78 -3.29 -0.21
N TYR A 102 -0.49 -3.55 -0.07
CA TYR A 102 0.51 -2.54 0.29
C TYR A 102 1.18 -1.98 -0.96
N GLY A 103 1.21 -0.65 -1.05
CA GLY A 103 1.84 0.02 -2.17
C GLY A 103 2.29 1.45 -1.89
N ASP A 104 2.80 2.06 -2.94
CA ASP A 104 3.27 3.44 -2.95
C ASP A 104 2.26 4.38 -3.63
N SER A 105 2.74 5.50 -4.19
CA SER A 105 1.92 6.48 -4.90
C SER A 105 1.14 5.89 -6.08
N MET A 106 1.55 4.74 -6.64
CA MET A 106 0.83 4.08 -7.74
C MET A 106 -0.54 3.52 -7.32
N THR A 107 -0.71 3.23 -6.02
CA THR A 107 -1.97 2.73 -5.43
C THR A 107 -2.79 3.81 -4.73
N ASP A 108 -2.28 5.04 -4.78
CA ASP A 108 -2.85 6.17 -4.07
C ASP A 108 -4.27 6.50 -4.57
N GLY A 109 -5.09 7.04 -3.67
CA GLY A 109 -6.49 7.36 -3.98
C GLY A 109 -7.38 6.14 -4.25
N ASP A 110 -6.92 4.92 -3.97
CA ASP A 110 -7.67 3.67 -4.23
C ASP A 110 -7.86 3.34 -5.71
N LEU A 111 -7.13 3.98 -6.63
CA LEU A 111 -7.39 3.86 -8.07
C LEU A 111 -7.22 2.44 -8.62
N ILE A 112 -6.13 1.74 -8.29
CA ILE A 112 -5.95 0.34 -8.71
C ILE A 112 -6.80 -0.59 -7.84
N VAL A 113 -6.76 -0.37 -6.52
CA VAL A 113 -7.30 -1.32 -5.55
C VAL A 113 -8.83 -1.33 -5.56
N GLN A 114 -9.51 -0.22 -5.86
CA GLN A 114 -10.97 -0.20 -5.98
C GLN A 114 -11.47 -1.10 -7.10
N ASP A 115 -10.82 -1.08 -8.27
CA ASP A 115 -11.23 -1.87 -9.43
C ASP A 115 -10.86 -3.34 -9.20
N LEU A 116 -9.71 -3.62 -8.58
CA LEU A 116 -9.34 -4.97 -8.17
C LEU A 116 -10.33 -5.55 -7.16
N ARG A 117 -10.74 -4.75 -6.16
CA ARG A 117 -11.74 -5.11 -5.16
C ARG A 117 -13.08 -5.45 -5.82
N LEU A 118 -13.55 -4.59 -6.74
CA LEU A 118 -14.78 -4.81 -7.50
C LEU A 118 -14.74 -6.14 -8.26
N LEU A 119 -13.65 -6.42 -8.98
CA LEU A 119 -13.49 -7.67 -9.74
C LEU A 119 -13.58 -8.93 -8.85
N PHE A 120 -12.91 -8.91 -7.70
CA PHE A 120 -13.01 -10.02 -6.76
C PHE A 120 -14.40 -10.14 -6.11
N GLN A 121 -15.03 -9.02 -5.76
CA GLN A 121 -16.37 -9.01 -5.17
C GLN A 121 -17.44 -9.47 -6.16
N ASP A 122 -17.31 -9.14 -7.44
CA ASP A 122 -18.18 -9.64 -8.50
C ASP A 122 -18.07 -11.16 -8.67
N ALA A 123 -16.85 -11.71 -8.61
CA ALA A 123 -16.62 -13.13 -8.84
C ALA A 123 -16.90 -14.02 -7.61
N PHE A 124 -16.60 -13.53 -6.41
CA PHE A 124 -16.59 -14.33 -5.18
C PHE A 124 -17.53 -13.80 -4.09
N GLY A 125 -18.29 -12.74 -4.38
CA GLY A 125 -19.08 -12.02 -3.38
C GLY A 125 -18.21 -11.19 -2.43
N GLY A 126 -18.87 -10.56 -1.46
CA GLY A 126 -18.24 -9.69 -0.48
C GLY A 126 -18.71 -8.25 -0.63
N MET A 127 -18.77 -7.55 0.50
CA MET A 127 -19.32 -6.20 0.56
C MET A 127 -18.43 -5.29 1.38
N GLY A 128 -18.32 -4.04 0.94
CA GLY A 128 -17.60 -2.98 1.62
C GLY A 128 -16.20 -2.73 1.08
N ILE A 129 -15.54 -1.77 1.69
CA ILE A 129 -14.29 -1.18 1.23
C ILE A 129 -13.04 -1.80 1.86
N GLY A 130 -13.20 -2.57 2.94
CA GLY A 130 -12.09 -3.06 3.76
C GLY A 130 -11.71 -2.11 4.90
N PHE A 131 -10.44 -2.12 5.29
CA PHE A 131 -9.88 -1.31 6.38
C PHE A 131 -9.73 0.15 5.96
N LEU A 132 -10.14 1.07 6.82
CA LEU A 132 -10.00 2.51 6.63
C LEU A 132 -9.22 3.13 7.78
N PRO A 133 -8.10 3.82 7.53
CA PRO A 133 -7.36 4.51 8.58
C PRO A 133 -8.14 5.72 9.12
N ILE A 134 -7.76 6.21 10.30
CA ILE A 134 -8.38 7.39 10.93
C ILE A 134 -8.23 8.64 10.05
N THR A 135 -7.03 8.88 9.53
CA THR A 135 -6.76 9.94 8.56
C THR A 135 -6.11 9.34 7.31
N SER A 136 -6.15 10.06 6.19
CA SER A 136 -5.55 9.60 4.95
C SER A 136 -5.11 10.78 4.10
N GLU A 137 -3.89 10.70 3.55
CA GLU A 137 -3.33 11.70 2.61
C GLU A 137 -4.22 11.87 1.36
N SER A 138 -5.01 10.83 1.04
CA SER A 138 -5.87 10.74 -0.15
C SER A 138 -7.34 10.55 0.18
N ALA A 139 -7.76 10.96 1.37
CA ALA A 139 -9.17 10.90 1.79
C ALA A 139 -10.10 11.62 0.78
N LYS A 140 -9.65 12.74 0.20
CA LYS A 140 -10.45 13.54 -0.76
C LYS A 140 -10.48 12.98 -2.19
N SER A 141 -9.48 12.19 -2.58
CA SER A 141 -9.38 11.62 -3.94
C SER A 141 -9.99 10.22 -4.04
N ARG A 142 -10.28 9.57 -2.91
CA ARG A 142 -10.88 8.24 -2.84
C ARG A 142 -12.38 8.30 -3.19
N ALA A 143 -12.78 7.61 -4.25
CA ALA A 143 -14.18 7.56 -4.69
C ALA A 143 -15.03 6.51 -3.94
N SER A 144 -14.37 5.51 -3.35
CA SER A 144 -15.02 4.35 -2.73
C SER A 144 -15.63 4.64 -1.35
N VAL A 145 -15.21 5.71 -0.67
CA VAL A 145 -15.79 6.19 0.61
C VAL A 145 -15.59 7.70 0.75
N TRP A 146 -16.59 8.38 1.30
CA TRP A 146 -16.44 9.75 1.77
C TRP A 146 -15.81 9.75 3.15
N HIS A 147 -14.59 10.29 3.26
CA HIS A 147 -13.79 10.29 4.49
C HIS A 147 -13.42 11.72 4.88
N THR A 148 -13.90 12.17 6.04
CA THR A 148 -13.60 13.50 6.59
C THR A 148 -13.24 13.39 8.06
N TYR A 149 -12.44 14.33 8.56
CA TYR A 149 -11.96 14.35 9.94
C TYR A 149 -11.56 15.76 10.35
N SER A 150 -11.47 16.00 11.66
CA SER A 150 -10.93 17.25 12.20
C SER A 150 -9.43 17.42 11.93
N ASN A 151 -8.92 18.65 11.98
CA ASN A 151 -7.48 18.93 11.91
C ASN A 151 -6.73 18.67 13.23
N THR A 152 -7.36 18.01 14.19
CA THR A 152 -6.85 17.75 15.55
C THR A 152 -6.28 16.34 15.70
N TRP A 153 -5.85 15.72 14.60
CA TRP A 153 -5.20 14.42 14.59
C TRP A 153 -3.69 14.58 14.39
N ARG A 154 -2.91 13.97 15.29
CA ARG A 154 -1.47 13.73 15.06
C ARG A 154 -1.29 12.35 14.47
N THR A 155 -0.66 12.29 13.29
CA THR A 155 -0.34 11.04 12.61
C THR A 155 1.16 10.74 12.74
N GLN A 156 1.51 9.50 13.07
CA GLN A 156 2.86 8.96 12.88
C GLN A 156 2.78 7.84 11.84
N SER A 157 3.73 7.80 10.90
CA SER A 157 3.80 6.81 9.82
C SER A 157 5.14 6.09 9.84
N TYR A 158 5.18 4.81 9.47
CA TYR A 158 6.45 4.08 9.32
C TYR A 158 7.39 4.70 8.28
N VAL A 159 6.86 5.54 7.37
CA VAL A 159 7.65 6.10 6.27
C VAL A 159 8.61 7.15 6.82
N ASN A 160 8.14 7.92 7.82
CA ASN A 160 8.85 9.06 8.38
C ASN A 160 9.29 8.87 9.84
N VAL A 161 8.78 7.87 10.56
CA VAL A 161 9.11 7.61 11.97
C VAL A 161 9.65 6.19 12.14
N LYS A 162 10.92 6.07 12.57
CA LYS A 162 11.59 4.79 12.83
C LYS A 162 11.30 4.21 14.21
N ARG A 163 11.06 5.08 15.18
CA ARG A 163 10.85 4.74 16.60
C ARG A 163 9.57 5.43 17.07
N PRO A 164 8.40 4.87 16.74
CA PRO A 164 7.15 5.48 17.17
C PRO A 164 6.97 5.27 18.68
N THR A 165 6.21 6.15 19.32
CA THR A 165 5.90 6.00 20.75
C THR A 165 4.95 4.84 21.02
N ARG A 166 4.16 4.47 20.01
CA ARG A 166 3.28 3.29 19.99
C ARG A 166 3.43 2.58 18.64
N PRO A 167 3.31 1.24 18.58
CA PRO A 167 3.47 0.53 17.32
C PRO A 167 2.44 0.97 16.28
N PHE A 168 2.84 0.94 15.00
CA PHE A 168 1.97 1.23 13.86
C PHE A 168 0.89 0.15 13.69
N GLY A 169 -0.32 0.54 13.28
CA GLY A 169 -1.35 -0.40 12.87
C GLY A 169 -1.10 -0.98 11.47
N VAL A 170 -1.97 -1.88 11.02
CA VAL A 170 -1.85 -2.57 9.72
C VAL A 170 -1.69 -1.65 8.52
N CYS A 171 -2.20 -0.41 8.58
CA CYS A 171 -2.04 0.57 7.52
C CYS A 171 -0.70 1.32 7.55
N GLY A 172 0.21 0.98 8.45
CA GLY A 172 1.50 1.65 8.59
C GLY A 172 1.50 2.93 9.40
N GLN A 173 0.38 3.23 10.07
CA GLN A 173 0.17 4.50 10.75
C GLN A 173 -0.43 4.27 12.14
N VAL A 174 -0.21 5.24 13.02
CA VAL A 174 -0.86 5.35 14.33
C VAL A 174 -1.27 6.80 14.55
N PHE A 175 -2.45 6.98 15.13
CA PHE A 175 -3.13 8.27 15.25
C PHE A 175 -3.41 8.63 16.70
N PHE A 176 -3.21 9.89 17.06
CA PHE A 176 -3.49 10.42 18.39
C PHE A 176 -4.33 11.68 18.29
N THR A 177 -5.28 11.85 19.21
CA THR A 177 -6.07 13.08 19.30
C THR A 177 -5.24 14.22 19.91
N GLN A 178 -5.38 15.44 19.41
CA GLN A 178 -4.73 16.64 19.94
C GLN A 178 -5.77 17.68 20.37
N GLY A 179 -5.80 18.02 21.65
CA GLY A 179 -6.75 18.99 22.17
C GLY A 179 -8.21 18.54 22.06
N ASN A 180 -9.12 19.52 22.02
CA ASN A 180 -10.56 19.29 22.05
C ASN A 180 -11.18 19.23 20.64
N GLY A 181 -12.35 18.60 20.53
CA GLY A 181 -13.12 18.59 19.27
C GLY A 181 -12.60 17.62 18.21
N THR A 182 -11.92 16.54 18.62
CA THR A 182 -11.42 15.54 17.68
C THR A 182 -12.52 14.61 17.19
N TRP A 183 -12.64 14.46 15.87
CA TRP A 183 -13.63 13.58 15.25
C TRP A 183 -13.15 12.99 13.91
N VAL A 184 -13.77 11.88 13.51
CA VAL A 184 -13.66 11.27 12.17
C VAL A 184 -15.04 10.85 11.69
N GLN A 185 -15.28 10.94 10.38
CA GLN A 185 -16.52 10.54 9.75
C GLN A 185 -16.26 9.77 8.46
N TYR A 186 -17.00 8.68 8.31
CA TYR A 186 -17.01 7.85 7.12
C TYR A 186 -18.45 7.77 6.59
N LYS A 187 -18.62 7.89 5.28
CA LYS A 187 -19.90 7.66 4.61
C LYS A 187 -19.66 6.79 3.38
N SER A 188 -20.44 5.72 3.25
CA SER A 188 -20.34 4.80 2.13
C SER A 188 -20.54 5.55 0.81
N SER A 189 -19.91 5.05 -0.25
CA SER A 189 -20.24 5.50 -1.60
C SER A 189 -21.55 4.84 -2.07
N ASN A 190 -21.88 5.02 -3.35
CA ASN A 190 -22.91 4.25 -4.04
C ASN A 190 -22.28 3.35 -5.11
N GLN A 191 -20.98 3.05 -4.98
CA GLN A 191 -20.34 2.06 -5.85
C GLN A 191 -20.93 0.66 -5.58
N GLN A 192 -20.92 -0.19 -6.61
CA GLN A 192 -21.29 -1.59 -6.50
C GLN A 192 -20.51 -2.25 -5.35
N HIS A 193 -21.20 -3.10 -4.57
CA HIS A 193 -20.71 -3.73 -3.32
C HIS A 193 -20.35 -2.81 -2.16
N ILE A 194 -20.39 -1.48 -2.30
CA ILE A 194 -20.03 -0.50 -1.25
C ILE A 194 -21.22 0.41 -0.94
N SER A 195 -22.43 -0.16 -0.85
CA SER A 195 -23.63 0.62 -0.60
C SER A 195 -23.80 1.02 0.87
N SER A 196 -23.09 0.40 1.81
CA SER A 196 -23.12 0.71 3.24
C SER A 196 -21.75 0.52 3.88
N LEU A 197 -21.62 1.00 5.13
CA LEU A 197 -20.61 0.53 6.08
C LEU A 197 -21.20 -0.69 6.80
N TYR A 198 -20.57 -1.85 6.64
CA TYR A 198 -21.10 -3.12 7.12
C TYR A 198 -20.60 -3.40 8.54
N ALA A 199 -21.47 -3.29 9.55
CA ALA A 199 -21.14 -3.47 10.97
C ALA A 199 -19.73 -2.92 11.34
N PRO A 200 -19.48 -1.60 11.16
CA PRO A 200 -18.15 -1.06 11.34
C PRO A 200 -17.70 -1.14 12.81
N ALA A 201 -16.42 -1.49 13.00
CA ALA A 201 -15.76 -1.50 14.30
C ALA A 201 -14.48 -0.66 14.28
N LEU A 202 -14.22 0.04 15.38
CA LEU A 202 -13.02 0.85 15.61
C LEU A 202 -11.91 0.02 16.25
N TYR A 203 -10.70 0.15 15.71
CA TYR A 203 -9.48 -0.49 16.19
C TYR A 203 -8.57 0.55 16.87
N TYR A 204 -8.17 0.27 18.10
CA TYR A 204 -7.35 1.15 18.93
C TYR A 204 -6.53 0.35 19.95
N GLY A 205 -5.44 0.90 20.45
CA GLY A 205 -4.48 0.18 21.28
C GLY A 205 -4.53 0.54 22.76
N ARG A 206 -3.62 -0.09 23.50
CA ARG A 206 -3.54 -0.03 24.96
C ARG A 206 -3.28 1.37 25.51
N SER A 207 -3.92 1.73 26.62
CA SER A 207 -3.62 2.94 27.40
C SER A 207 -3.97 2.75 28.88
N GLY A 208 -3.32 3.51 29.77
CA GLY A 208 -3.70 3.57 31.19
C GLY A 208 -4.94 4.45 31.45
N ASN A 209 -5.44 5.14 30.42
CA ASN A 209 -6.57 6.05 30.55
C ASN A 209 -7.91 5.30 30.65
N LYS A 210 -8.65 5.54 31.75
CA LYS A 210 -9.96 4.94 32.07
C LYS A 210 -11.14 5.90 31.90
N GLU A 211 -10.90 7.18 31.62
CA GLU A 211 -11.95 8.20 31.44
C GLU A 211 -12.32 8.41 29.96
N ALA A 212 -11.61 7.72 29.07
CA ALA A 212 -11.76 7.83 27.63
C ALA A 212 -13.13 7.34 27.16
N LYS A 213 -13.77 8.13 26.30
CA LYS A 213 -15.05 7.77 25.68
C LYS A 213 -15.15 8.30 24.26
N VAL A 214 -16.04 7.69 23.49
CA VAL A 214 -16.43 8.15 22.15
C VAL A 214 -17.93 8.40 22.10
N GLU A 215 -18.33 9.45 21.42
CA GLU A 215 -19.70 9.64 20.94
C GLU A 215 -19.78 9.19 19.49
N ILE A 216 -20.71 8.30 19.18
CA ILE A 216 -20.90 7.71 17.86
C ILE A 216 -22.25 8.18 17.34
N THR A 217 -22.26 8.78 16.15
CA THR A 217 -23.47 9.15 15.42
C THR A 217 -23.58 8.33 14.14
N TYR A 218 -24.73 7.69 13.90
CA TYR A 218 -24.99 6.92 12.67
C TYR A 218 -26.47 7.00 12.26
N ASN A 219 -26.77 6.67 10.99
CA ASN A 219 -28.11 6.83 10.40
C ASN A 219 -28.71 8.24 10.62
N ASP A 220 -27.85 9.26 10.58
CA ASP A 220 -28.13 10.71 10.76
C ASP A 220 -28.79 11.14 12.08
N THR A 221 -29.27 10.20 12.91
CA THR A 221 -30.13 10.48 14.06
C THR A 221 -29.72 9.74 15.34
N VAL A 222 -29.10 8.56 15.22
CA VAL A 222 -28.75 7.76 16.39
C VAL A 222 -27.45 8.29 17.00
N LYS A 223 -27.46 8.59 18.29
CA LYS A 223 -26.28 9.00 19.07
C LYS A 223 -26.08 8.08 20.27
N VAL A 224 -24.90 7.50 20.37
CA VAL A 224 -24.53 6.60 21.48
C VAL A 224 -23.17 7.03 22.03
N VAL A 225 -23.04 7.09 23.35
CA VAL A 225 -21.76 7.31 24.02
C VAL A 225 -21.25 5.99 24.57
N LYS A 226 -20.04 5.58 24.19
CA LYS A 226 -19.41 4.35 24.67
C LYS A 226 -18.08 4.66 25.37
N PRO A 227 -17.79 4.09 26.55
CA PRO A 227 -16.45 4.13 27.12
C PRO A 227 -15.47 3.34 26.25
N LEU A 228 -14.19 3.70 26.27
CA LEU A 228 -13.13 2.95 25.61
C LEU A 228 -12.43 2.03 26.62
N ASN A 229 -12.47 0.71 26.37
CA ASN A 229 -11.65 -0.24 27.10
C ASN A 229 -10.26 -0.30 26.45
N THR A 230 -9.24 -0.01 27.23
CA THR A 230 -7.86 0.19 26.77
C THR A 230 -6.89 -0.86 27.32
N ASP A 231 -7.39 -2.02 27.76
CA ASP A 231 -6.58 -3.03 28.46
C ASP A 231 -5.77 -3.95 27.55
N LYS A 232 -6.25 -4.22 26.33
CA LYS A 232 -5.57 -5.09 25.37
C LYS A 232 -4.57 -4.32 24.51
N LEU A 233 -3.61 -5.04 23.93
CA LEU A 233 -2.68 -4.46 22.95
C LEU A 233 -3.43 -3.93 21.73
N LEU A 234 -4.41 -4.70 21.23
CA LEU A 234 -5.44 -4.26 20.28
C LEU A 234 -6.84 -4.42 20.89
N ASN A 235 -7.61 -3.35 20.88
CA ASN A 235 -9.01 -3.30 21.30
C ASN A 235 -9.89 -3.04 20.07
N VAL A 236 -11.07 -3.65 20.07
CA VAL A 236 -12.06 -3.52 19.00
C VAL A 236 -13.38 -3.06 19.62
N LEU A 237 -13.93 -1.95 19.12
CA LEU A 237 -15.22 -1.41 19.55
C LEU A 237 -16.22 -1.42 18.39
N PRO A 238 -17.29 -2.25 18.44
CA PRO A 238 -18.40 -2.16 17.51
C PRO A 238 -19.07 -0.77 17.57
N LEU A 239 -19.16 -0.09 16.44
CA LEU A 239 -19.67 1.27 16.38
C LEU A 239 -21.21 1.32 16.32
N THR A 240 -21.81 0.33 15.68
CA THR A 240 -23.25 0.27 15.39
C THR A 240 -23.93 -0.99 15.92
N ASP A 241 -23.29 -1.69 16.87
CA ASP A 241 -23.79 -2.91 17.50
C ASP A 241 -24.26 -3.97 16.47
N GLY A 242 -23.47 -4.14 15.41
CA GLY A 242 -23.71 -5.12 14.34
C GLY A 242 -24.55 -4.60 13.17
N GLN A 243 -25.09 -3.38 13.24
CA GLN A 243 -25.95 -2.84 12.18
C GLN A 243 -25.14 -2.24 11.01
N ASN A 244 -25.66 -2.41 9.80
CA ASN A 244 -25.17 -1.69 8.63
C ASN A 244 -25.66 -0.24 8.67
N THR A 245 -24.83 0.72 8.25
CA THR A 245 -25.18 2.14 8.20
C THR A 245 -24.61 2.81 6.95
N LYS A 246 -25.24 3.89 6.46
CA LYS A 246 -24.67 4.70 5.38
C LYS A 246 -23.52 5.58 5.84
N ALA A 247 -23.54 6.01 7.10
CA ALA A 247 -22.52 6.89 7.65
C ALA A 247 -22.29 6.62 9.14
N VAL A 248 -21.06 6.84 9.58
CA VAL A 248 -20.70 6.86 11.00
C VAL A 248 -19.76 8.04 11.27
N ARG A 249 -20.06 8.80 12.31
CA ARG A 249 -19.20 9.85 12.85
C ARG A 249 -18.82 9.47 14.27
N ILE A 250 -17.54 9.61 14.61
CA ILE A 250 -17.00 9.30 15.92
C ILE A 250 -16.35 10.58 16.45
N SER A 251 -16.81 11.08 17.59
CA SER A 251 -16.22 12.19 18.34
C SER A 251 -15.51 11.63 19.57
N PHE A 252 -14.28 12.07 19.82
CA PHE A 252 -13.39 11.51 20.83
C PHE A 252 -13.23 12.45 22.02
N TYR A 253 -13.33 11.91 23.24
CA TYR A 253 -13.22 12.68 24.49
C TYR A 253 -12.24 12.04 25.45
N LYS A 254 -11.26 12.84 25.92
CA LYS A 254 -10.19 12.41 26.83
C LYS A 254 -9.42 11.19 26.30
N THR A 255 -8.86 11.26 25.09
CA THR A 255 -8.26 10.11 24.39
C THR A 255 -6.84 10.36 23.86
N ASP A 256 -6.21 11.45 24.26
CA ASP A 256 -4.89 11.90 23.81
C ASP A 256 -3.75 10.87 24.00
N SER A 257 -3.87 10.01 25.01
CA SER A 257 -2.92 8.93 25.31
C SER A 257 -3.20 7.60 24.59
N ILE A 258 -4.31 7.49 23.84
CA ILE A 258 -4.74 6.25 23.19
C ILE A 258 -4.24 6.25 21.73
N PRO A 259 -3.50 5.21 21.29
CA PRO A 259 -3.21 5.02 19.89
C PRO A 259 -4.45 4.51 19.15
N PHE A 260 -4.88 5.21 18.11
CA PHE A 260 -5.94 4.77 17.19
C PHE A 260 -5.35 4.30 15.87
N TYR A 261 -6.06 3.39 15.18
CA TYR A 261 -5.59 2.78 13.94
C TYR A 261 -6.56 2.98 12.78
N GLY A 262 -7.84 2.68 12.96
CA GLY A 262 -8.82 2.79 11.88
C GLY A 262 -10.10 2.03 12.17
N ILE A 263 -10.95 1.91 11.15
CA ILE A 263 -12.16 1.11 11.20
C ILE A 263 -12.12 -0.01 10.15
N SER A 264 -12.82 -1.09 10.40
CA SER A 264 -13.08 -2.12 9.40
C SER A 264 -14.46 -2.74 9.63
N SER A 265 -14.96 -3.44 8.62
CA SER A 265 -16.17 -4.23 8.74
C SER A 265 -15.93 -5.47 9.59
N THR A 266 -16.90 -5.85 10.42
CA THR A 266 -16.91 -7.17 11.10
C THR A 266 -17.64 -8.25 10.30
N ASN A 267 -18.08 -7.97 9.06
CA ASN A 267 -18.68 -8.97 8.20
C ASN A 267 -17.63 -9.99 7.72
N THR A 268 -18.06 -11.23 7.52
CA THR A 268 -17.19 -12.40 7.36
C THR A 268 -17.47 -13.20 6.09
N GLN A 269 -18.18 -12.63 5.11
CA GLN A 269 -18.51 -13.32 3.86
C GLN A 269 -17.91 -12.65 2.63
N GLY A 270 -17.33 -13.46 1.74
CA GLY A 270 -16.80 -13.01 0.45
C GLY A 270 -15.41 -12.40 0.53
N VAL A 271 -15.06 -11.56 -0.45
CA VAL A 271 -13.72 -10.97 -0.59
C VAL A 271 -13.67 -9.52 -0.10
N TYR A 272 -12.61 -9.22 0.65
CA TYR A 272 -12.26 -7.89 1.11
C TYR A 272 -10.85 -7.54 0.61
N VAL A 273 -10.68 -6.34 0.06
CA VAL A 273 -9.37 -5.84 -0.39
C VAL A 273 -9.07 -4.52 0.27
N ASP A 274 -8.14 -4.53 1.21
CA ASP A 274 -7.67 -3.35 1.92
C ASP A 274 -6.61 -2.63 1.10
N ASN A 275 -6.71 -1.31 1.01
CA ASN A 275 -5.68 -0.49 0.36
C ASN A 275 -4.83 0.25 1.39
N PHE A 276 -3.55 -0.14 1.46
CA PHE A 276 -2.52 0.45 2.31
C PHE A 276 -1.48 1.16 1.45
N SER A 277 -1.87 2.31 0.91
CA SER A 277 -1.02 3.21 0.14
C SER A 277 -0.37 4.25 1.03
N SER A 278 0.95 4.46 0.90
CA SER A 278 1.65 5.60 1.50
C SER A 278 2.59 6.24 0.48
N ARG A 279 2.50 7.56 0.28
CA ARG A 279 3.37 8.26 -0.66
C ARG A 279 4.82 8.18 -0.21
N GLY A 280 5.74 8.02 -1.16
CA GLY A 280 7.16 7.92 -0.88
C GLY A 280 7.63 6.58 -0.30
N ASN A 281 6.72 5.64 -0.02
CA ASN A 281 7.05 4.35 0.55
C ASN A 281 7.86 3.48 -0.43
N SER A 282 8.96 2.89 0.03
CA SER A 282 9.73 1.90 -0.73
C SER A 282 9.33 0.45 -0.44
N GLY A 283 8.52 0.22 0.59
CA GLY A 283 8.21 -1.11 1.11
C GLY A 283 9.13 -1.55 2.26
N LEU A 284 10.35 -1.01 2.36
CA LEU A 284 11.26 -1.27 3.49
C LEU A 284 10.67 -0.97 4.88
N PRO A 285 9.87 0.08 5.08
CA PRO A 285 9.24 0.40 6.37
C PRO A 285 8.31 -0.67 6.93
N LEU A 286 7.83 -1.61 6.11
CA LEU A 286 7.04 -2.74 6.59
C LEU A 286 7.83 -3.65 7.56
N SER A 287 9.17 -3.60 7.52
CA SER A 287 10.03 -4.24 8.52
C SER A 287 9.85 -3.68 9.95
N LEU A 288 9.25 -2.49 10.10
CA LEU A 288 9.01 -1.85 11.40
C LEU A 288 7.70 -2.29 12.05
N PHE A 289 6.93 -3.19 11.42
CA PHE A 289 5.72 -3.72 12.04
C PHE A 289 6.04 -4.51 13.30
N ASN A 290 5.31 -4.22 14.37
CA ASN A 290 5.39 -4.99 15.60
C ASN A 290 4.60 -6.30 15.42
N THR A 291 5.29 -7.43 15.56
CA THR A 291 4.74 -8.77 15.37
C THR A 291 3.50 -9.02 16.21
N ASP A 292 3.57 -8.78 17.53
CA ASP A 292 2.47 -9.07 18.46
C ASP A 292 1.20 -8.28 18.11
N LEU A 293 1.35 -6.99 17.78
CA LEU A 293 0.22 -6.16 17.38
C LEU A 293 -0.37 -6.63 16.04
N MET A 294 0.47 -6.97 15.06
CA MET A 294 -0.02 -7.47 13.76
C MET A 294 -0.72 -8.82 13.90
N ASN A 295 -0.21 -9.72 14.75
CA ASN A 295 -0.88 -10.99 15.08
C ASN A 295 -2.27 -10.72 15.66
N GLN A 296 -2.44 -9.77 16.59
CA GLN A 296 -3.77 -9.41 17.12
C GLN A 296 -4.67 -8.75 16.07
N PHE A 297 -4.12 -7.97 15.14
CA PHE A 297 -4.89 -7.53 13.99
C PHE A 297 -5.35 -8.71 13.14
N ASP A 298 -4.47 -9.68 12.90
CA ASP A 298 -4.76 -10.84 12.08
C ASP A 298 -5.78 -11.78 12.72
N GLU A 299 -5.84 -11.86 14.06
CA GLU A 299 -6.92 -12.54 14.81
C GLU A 299 -8.32 -11.97 14.52
N HIS A 300 -8.42 -10.71 14.08
CA HIS A 300 -9.68 -10.06 13.73
C HIS A 300 -9.89 -9.92 12.22
N LEU A 301 -8.83 -9.61 11.48
CA LEU A 301 -8.89 -9.29 10.06
C LEU A 301 -8.66 -10.53 9.19
N HIS A 302 -7.87 -11.51 9.64
CA HIS A 302 -7.52 -12.75 8.95
C HIS A 302 -7.10 -12.53 7.49
N TYR A 303 -5.88 -12.04 7.27
CA TYR A 303 -5.34 -11.86 5.92
C TYR A 303 -4.98 -13.20 5.28
N ASP A 304 -5.46 -13.43 4.07
CA ASP A 304 -5.18 -14.63 3.27
C ASP A 304 -4.12 -14.37 2.20
N LEU A 305 -4.01 -13.10 1.79
CA LEU A 305 -3.02 -12.63 0.84
C LEU A 305 -2.50 -11.24 1.25
N ILE A 306 -1.19 -11.07 1.25
CA ILE A 306 -0.53 -9.76 1.31
C ILE A 306 0.11 -9.49 -0.04
N VAL A 307 -0.23 -8.36 -0.66
CA VAL A 307 0.35 -7.90 -1.92
C VAL A 307 1.34 -6.78 -1.65
N LEU A 308 2.55 -6.91 -2.17
CA LEU A 308 3.60 -5.89 -2.13
C LEU A 308 3.79 -5.32 -3.54
N HIS A 309 3.28 -4.12 -3.77
CA HIS A 309 3.37 -3.43 -5.06
C HIS A 309 4.11 -2.10 -4.88
N PHE A 310 5.44 -2.18 -4.98
CA PHE A 310 6.36 -1.06 -4.80
C PHE A 310 7.30 -0.95 -5.99
N GLY A 311 7.89 0.24 -6.20
CA GLY A 311 9.03 0.39 -7.09
C GLY A 311 9.18 1.81 -7.65
N ALA A 312 8.10 2.58 -7.73
CA ALA A 312 8.12 3.92 -8.30
C ALA A 312 9.08 4.84 -7.54
N ASN A 313 9.12 4.72 -6.21
CA ASN A 313 10.06 5.48 -5.38
C ASN A 313 11.49 4.93 -5.45
N VAL A 314 11.70 3.65 -5.75
CA VAL A 314 13.02 3.00 -5.79
C VAL A 314 13.77 3.30 -7.09
N LEU A 315 13.05 3.53 -8.19
CA LEU A 315 13.62 3.87 -9.50
C LEU A 315 14.36 5.21 -9.55
N ASN A 316 14.09 6.14 -8.63
CA ASN A 316 14.57 7.52 -8.72
C ASN A 316 15.99 7.75 -8.15
N TYR A 317 16.74 6.69 -7.80
CA TYR A 317 18.02 6.81 -7.08
C TYR A 317 19.28 6.61 -7.92
N GLY A 318 19.16 6.48 -9.26
CA GLY A 318 20.31 6.55 -10.18
C GLY A 318 21.30 5.38 -10.12
N THR A 319 20.94 4.29 -9.43
CA THR A 319 21.70 3.03 -9.40
C THR A 319 20.98 1.93 -10.19
N LEU A 320 21.74 1.01 -10.78
CA LEU A 320 21.24 -0.23 -11.38
C LEU A 320 21.51 -1.46 -10.49
N ASP A 321 22.29 -1.29 -9.42
CA ASP A 321 22.50 -2.31 -8.41
C ASP A 321 21.41 -2.21 -7.33
N TYR A 322 20.58 -3.25 -7.26
CA TYR A 322 19.48 -3.39 -6.33
C TYR A 322 19.71 -4.48 -5.27
N SER A 323 20.94 -4.96 -5.12
CA SER A 323 21.28 -5.98 -4.11
C SER A 323 20.92 -5.55 -2.69
N TRP A 324 21.05 -4.25 -2.39
CA TRP A 324 20.65 -3.66 -1.11
C TRP A 324 19.14 -3.74 -0.88
N TYR A 325 18.36 -3.52 -1.94
CA TYR A 325 16.90 -3.54 -1.90
C TYR A 325 16.38 -4.97 -1.79
N GLU A 326 17.00 -5.91 -2.51
CA GLU A 326 16.74 -7.34 -2.40
C GLU A 326 16.93 -7.84 -0.95
N ARG A 327 18.06 -7.52 -0.32
CA ARG A 327 18.32 -7.85 1.09
C ARG A 327 17.29 -7.21 2.03
N GLY A 328 16.99 -5.93 1.83
CA GLY A 328 16.01 -5.21 2.64
C GLY A 328 14.60 -5.80 2.54
N MET A 329 14.13 -6.04 1.32
CA MET A 329 12.81 -6.63 1.07
C MET A 329 12.72 -8.10 1.49
N THR A 330 13.82 -8.85 1.44
CA THR A 330 13.88 -10.20 2.04
C THR A 330 13.57 -10.15 3.54
N LYS A 331 14.11 -9.16 4.26
CA LYS A 331 13.77 -8.96 5.68
C LYS A 331 12.34 -8.52 5.89
N VAL A 332 11.82 -7.64 5.04
CA VAL A 332 10.39 -7.25 5.05
C VAL A 332 9.48 -8.47 4.92
N VAL A 333 9.73 -9.33 3.94
CA VAL A 333 8.90 -10.53 3.73
C VAL A 333 8.96 -11.47 4.93
N ASN A 334 10.15 -11.67 5.52
CA ASN A 334 10.28 -12.47 6.74
C ASN A 334 9.56 -11.84 7.94
N GLN A 335 9.60 -10.51 8.08
CA GLN A 335 8.86 -9.80 9.11
C GLN A 335 7.34 -9.97 8.92
N LEU A 336 6.85 -9.82 7.69
CA LEU A 336 5.44 -10.01 7.37
C LEU A 336 4.96 -11.43 7.66
N ARG A 337 5.81 -12.44 7.46
CA ARG A 337 5.49 -13.83 7.86
C ARG A 337 5.42 -14.03 9.36
N ALA A 338 6.21 -13.30 10.14
CA ALA A 338 6.07 -13.31 11.59
C ALA A 338 4.75 -12.62 12.00
N CYS A 339 4.44 -11.50 11.35
CA CYS A 339 3.23 -10.72 11.58
C CYS A 339 1.93 -11.44 11.17
N PHE A 340 1.97 -12.25 10.11
CA PHE A 340 0.83 -12.88 9.45
C PHE A 340 1.20 -14.31 9.01
N PRO A 341 1.23 -15.28 9.94
CA PRO A 341 1.87 -16.59 9.72
C PRO A 341 1.15 -17.50 8.71
N ASP A 342 -0.16 -17.33 8.53
CA ASP A 342 -0.98 -18.15 7.63
C ASP A 342 -1.28 -17.48 6.28
N THR A 343 -0.62 -16.36 6.00
CA THR A 343 -0.91 -15.50 4.86
C THR A 343 0.03 -15.78 3.69
N SER A 344 -0.53 -15.91 2.48
CA SER A 344 0.27 -15.96 1.25
C SER A 344 0.82 -14.58 0.93
N ILE A 345 2.02 -14.49 0.35
CA ILE A 345 2.62 -13.20 -0.05
C ILE A 345 2.78 -13.18 -1.57
N LEU A 346 2.32 -12.10 -2.19
CA LEU A 346 2.46 -11.81 -3.61
C LEU A 346 3.28 -10.53 -3.80
N ILE A 347 4.28 -10.59 -4.65
CA ILE A 347 5.09 -9.45 -5.05
C ILE A 347 4.71 -9.06 -6.48
N ILE A 348 4.40 -7.79 -6.67
CA ILE A 348 4.16 -7.20 -7.99
C ILE A 348 5.36 -6.32 -8.31
N SER A 349 5.98 -6.57 -9.45
CA SER A 349 7.14 -5.77 -9.88
C SER A 349 6.75 -4.31 -10.10
N THR A 350 7.75 -3.44 -10.20
CA THR A 350 7.57 -2.09 -10.72
C THR A 350 6.87 -2.14 -12.08
N ALA A 351 6.05 -1.12 -12.33
CA ALA A 351 5.55 -0.80 -13.66
C ALA A 351 6.67 -0.28 -14.56
N ASP A 352 6.40 -0.20 -15.87
CA ASP A 352 7.24 0.60 -16.76
C ASP A 352 7.18 2.08 -16.35
N LYS A 353 8.31 2.77 -16.50
CA LYS A 353 8.48 4.21 -16.28
C LYS A 353 9.35 4.72 -17.41
N SER A 354 9.04 5.89 -17.96
CA SER A 354 9.90 6.49 -18.98
C SER A 354 10.72 7.65 -18.44
N THR A 355 11.96 7.77 -18.90
CA THR A 355 12.83 8.93 -18.72
C THR A 355 13.26 9.49 -20.06
N LYS A 356 13.70 10.75 -20.07
CA LYS A 356 14.11 11.44 -21.29
C LYS A 356 15.55 11.08 -21.64
N VAL A 357 15.75 10.40 -22.76
CA VAL A 357 17.05 10.00 -23.31
C VAL A 357 17.16 10.54 -24.73
N ASN A 358 18.17 11.37 -25.01
CA ASN A 358 18.37 12.00 -26.32
C ASN A 358 17.10 12.68 -26.87
N MET A 359 16.43 13.46 -26.02
CA MET A 359 15.17 14.16 -26.32
C MET A 359 13.93 13.28 -26.53
N GLU A 360 14.04 11.96 -26.45
CA GLU A 360 12.93 11.02 -26.56
C GLU A 360 12.61 10.39 -25.19
N MET A 361 11.33 10.16 -24.90
CA MET A 361 10.94 9.33 -23.76
C MET A 361 11.22 7.86 -24.09
N LYS A 362 11.94 7.17 -23.20
CA LYS A 362 12.25 5.73 -23.30
C LYS A 362 12.11 5.10 -21.93
N THR A 363 11.91 3.79 -21.86
CA THR A 363 11.93 3.06 -20.59
C THR A 363 13.20 3.40 -19.82
N ASP A 364 13.03 3.73 -18.54
CA ASP A 364 14.12 4.02 -17.64
C ASP A 364 14.99 2.75 -17.49
N LYS A 365 16.31 2.90 -17.67
CA LYS A 365 17.26 1.79 -17.61
C LYS A 365 17.21 1.03 -16.28
N ALA A 366 16.70 1.67 -15.23
CA ALA A 366 16.52 1.10 -13.90
C ALA A 366 15.32 0.13 -13.78
N VAL A 367 14.33 0.18 -14.69
CA VAL A 367 13.09 -0.61 -14.61
C VAL A 367 13.37 -2.12 -14.64
N VAL A 368 14.12 -2.58 -15.64
CA VAL A 368 14.39 -4.01 -15.81
C VAL A 368 15.27 -4.57 -14.68
N PRO A 369 16.39 -3.92 -14.27
CA PRO A 369 17.16 -4.36 -13.11
C PRO A 369 16.34 -4.41 -11.81
N LEU A 370 15.47 -3.43 -11.56
CA LEU A 370 14.60 -3.45 -10.38
C LEU A 370 13.59 -4.60 -10.44
N ALA A 371 12.90 -4.79 -11.57
CA ALA A 371 11.95 -5.88 -11.74
C ALA A 371 12.60 -7.26 -11.53
N LYS A 372 13.86 -7.44 -12.00
CA LYS A 372 14.65 -8.64 -11.75
C LYS A 372 15.01 -8.82 -10.27
N ALA A 373 15.43 -7.77 -9.57
CA ALA A 373 15.68 -7.85 -8.13
C ALA A 373 14.39 -8.19 -7.35
N GLN A 374 13.23 -7.70 -7.81
CA GLN A 374 11.93 -8.05 -7.24
C GLN A 374 11.54 -9.50 -7.44
N GLN A 375 11.80 -10.03 -8.64
CA GLN A 375 11.66 -11.46 -8.92
C GLN A 375 12.59 -12.29 -8.05
N GLN A 376 13.83 -11.83 -7.86
CA GLN A 376 14.84 -12.55 -7.08
C GLN A 376 14.44 -12.67 -5.61
N TYR A 377 14.10 -11.57 -4.92
CA TYR A 377 13.65 -11.69 -3.53
C TYR A 377 12.30 -12.42 -3.41
N ALA A 378 11.43 -12.38 -4.43
CA ALA A 378 10.22 -13.20 -4.45
C ALA A 378 10.56 -14.69 -4.44
N HIS A 379 11.51 -15.10 -5.30
CA HIS A 379 12.01 -16.46 -5.35
C HIS A 379 12.66 -16.89 -4.02
N ASP A 380 13.59 -16.08 -3.50
CA ASP A 380 14.38 -16.42 -2.31
C ASP A 380 13.55 -16.44 -1.03
N THR A 381 12.46 -15.69 -1.03
CA THR A 381 11.49 -15.70 0.06
C THR A 381 10.36 -16.68 -0.20
N HIS A 382 10.26 -17.40 -1.31
CA HIS A 382 9.12 -18.29 -1.58
C HIS A 382 7.76 -17.56 -1.60
N SER A 383 7.69 -16.46 -2.35
CA SER A 383 6.52 -15.61 -2.50
C SER A 383 6.03 -15.63 -3.95
N GLY A 384 4.72 -15.45 -4.18
CA GLY A 384 4.17 -15.31 -5.53
C GLY A 384 4.76 -14.09 -6.23
N PHE A 385 4.84 -14.11 -7.55
CA PHE A 385 5.41 -13.01 -8.33
C PHE A 385 4.59 -12.72 -9.58
N ILE A 386 4.26 -11.45 -9.79
CA ILE A 386 3.68 -10.94 -11.03
C ILE A 386 4.61 -9.85 -11.59
N ASN A 387 5.06 -10.06 -12.82
CA ASN A 387 5.84 -9.08 -13.57
C ASN A 387 4.90 -8.05 -14.23
N LEU A 388 4.59 -6.96 -13.53
CA LEU A 388 3.73 -5.91 -14.04
C LEU A 388 4.34 -5.21 -15.26
N TYR A 389 5.66 -5.01 -15.29
CA TYR A 389 6.34 -4.41 -16.44
C TYR A 389 6.07 -5.20 -17.73
N GLU A 390 6.20 -6.53 -17.69
CA GLU A 390 5.86 -7.40 -18.82
C GLU A 390 4.36 -7.41 -19.12
N LEU A 391 3.50 -7.51 -18.10
CA LEU A 391 2.04 -7.50 -18.28
C LEU A 391 1.52 -6.22 -18.94
N MET A 392 2.18 -5.09 -18.71
CA MET A 392 1.83 -3.84 -19.37
C MET A 392 2.15 -3.87 -20.87
N GLY A 393 3.20 -4.60 -21.27
CA GLY A 393 3.73 -4.66 -22.64
C GLY A 393 5.25 -4.54 -22.75
N GLY A 394 5.97 -4.36 -21.63
CA GLY A 394 7.42 -4.23 -21.61
C GLY A 394 7.93 -2.86 -22.06
N GLU A 395 9.05 -2.85 -22.80
CA GLU A 395 9.78 -1.64 -23.16
C GLU A 395 8.94 -0.61 -23.93
N GLY A 396 9.02 0.65 -23.51
CA GLY A 396 8.35 1.79 -24.13
C GLY A 396 6.85 1.90 -23.83
N THR A 397 6.30 0.98 -23.04
CA THR A 397 4.85 0.92 -22.78
C THR A 397 4.33 2.16 -22.07
N MET A 398 5.06 2.69 -21.09
CA MET A 398 4.63 3.88 -20.34
C MET A 398 4.51 5.09 -21.26
N LYS A 399 5.47 5.31 -22.17
CA LYS A 399 5.34 6.33 -23.23
C LYS A 399 4.06 6.12 -24.04
N GLN A 400 3.83 4.91 -24.53
CA GLN A 400 2.63 4.59 -25.31
C GLN A 400 1.35 4.88 -24.51
N TRP A 401 1.32 4.59 -23.21
CA TRP A 401 0.18 4.84 -22.34
C TRP A 401 -0.07 6.33 -22.08
N VAL A 402 0.98 7.16 -22.03
CA VAL A 402 0.86 8.63 -21.94
C VAL A 402 0.34 9.22 -23.24
N GLU A 403 0.84 8.74 -24.37
CA GLU A 403 0.54 9.27 -25.71
C GLU A 403 -0.75 8.70 -26.33
N ALA A 404 -1.32 7.63 -25.75
CA ALA A 404 -2.56 7.03 -26.19
C ALA A 404 -3.75 8.01 -26.17
N THR A 405 -4.75 7.76 -27.02
CA THR A 405 -6.02 8.48 -27.03
C THR A 405 -7.17 7.48 -26.85
N PRO A 406 -7.84 7.45 -25.68
CA PRO A 406 -7.58 8.25 -24.49
C PRO A 406 -6.32 7.80 -23.73
N SER A 407 -5.65 8.74 -23.04
CA SER A 407 -4.43 8.40 -22.29
C SER A 407 -4.73 7.50 -21.09
N LEU A 408 -3.76 6.67 -20.73
CA LEU A 408 -3.79 5.76 -19.58
C LEU A 408 -2.85 6.21 -18.46
N ALA A 409 -1.87 7.07 -18.75
CA ALA A 409 -0.93 7.59 -17.78
C ALA A 409 -0.88 9.13 -17.78
N SER A 410 -0.29 9.67 -16.72
CA SER A 410 -0.04 11.10 -16.52
C SER A 410 1.18 11.56 -17.33
N LYS A 411 1.24 12.85 -17.65
CA LYS A 411 2.34 13.44 -18.44
C LYS A 411 3.71 13.44 -17.74
N ASP A 412 3.79 12.91 -16.52
CA ASP A 412 5.04 12.65 -15.80
C ASP A 412 5.70 11.32 -16.21
N TYR A 413 5.06 10.55 -17.11
CA TYR A 413 5.56 9.26 -17.62
C TYR A 413 5.92 8.26 -16.50
N THR A 414 5.23 8.37 -15.37
CA THR A 414 5.43 7.50 -14.20
C THR A 414 4.08 7.04 -13.65
N HIS A 415 3.15 7.96 -13.38
CA HIS A 415 1.91 7.63 -12.69
C HIS A 415 0.78 7.30 -13.66
N PHE A 416 -0.02 6.28 -13.33
CA PHE A 416 -1.27 6.01 -14.04
C PHE A 416 -2.31 7.07 -13.75
N ASN A 417 -3.17 7.36 -14.73
CA ASN A 417 -4.45 8.02 -14.46
C ASN A 417 -5.51 6.95 -14.11
N ALA A 418 -6.74 7.37 -13.78
CA ALA A 418 -7.81 6.43 -13.40
C ALA A 418 -8.07 5.31 -14.43
N ARG A 419 -7.94 5.57 -15.74
CA ARG A 419 -8.12 4.55 -16.79
C ARG A 419 -6.96 3.56 -16.82
N GLY A 420 -5.72 4.03 -16.70
CA GLY A 420 -4.56 3.14 -16.61
C GLY A 420 -4.56 2.31 -15.35
N ALA A 421 -4.92 2.90 -14.20
CA ALA A 421 -5.04 2.20 -12.94
C ALA A 421 -6.08 1.08 -13.01
N LYS A 422 -7.25 1.34 -13.62
CA LYS A 422 -8.26 0.33 -13.91
C LYS A 422 -7.73 -0.78 -14.82
N LYS A 423 -6.99 -0.44 -15.89
CA LYS A 423 -6.36 -1.44 -16.77
C LYS A 423 -5.36 -2.32 -16.02
N VAL A 424 -4.54 -1.73 -15.15
CA VAL A 424 -3.59 -2.46 -14.30
C VAL A 424 -4.31 -3.40 -13.34
N ALA A 425 -5.41 -2.96 -12.72
CA ALA A 425 -6.22 -3.83 -11.87
C ALA A 425 -6.71 -5.08 -12.63
N HIS A 426 -7.16 -4.92 -13.87
CA HIS A 426 -7.59 -6.05 -14.72
C HIS A 426 -6.42 -6.96 -15.11
N LEU A 427 -5.25 -6.40 -15.45
CA LEU A 427 -4.05 -7.19 -15.76
C LEU A 427 -3.65 -8.07 -14.57
N ILE A 428 -3.62 -7.51 -13.36
CA ILE A 428 -3.29 -8.24 -12.13
C ILE A 428 -4.36 -9.29 -11.83
N TYR A 429 -5.64 -8.92 -11.87
CA TYR A 429 -6.75 -9.85 -11.61
C TYR A 429 -6.76 -11.03 -12.58
N ASN A 430 -6.68 -10.76 -13.89
CA ASN A 430 -6.69 -11.81 -14.92
C ASN A 430 -5.50 -12.75 -14.74
N LYS A 431 -4.30 -12.22 -14.49
CA LYS A 431 -3.12 -13.04 -14.22
C LYS A 431 -3.32 -13.97 -13.01
N LEU A 432 -3.89 -13.46 -11.92
CA LEU A 432 -4.22 -14.28 -10.74
C LEU A 432 -5.28 -15.33 -11.04
N MET A 433 -6.32 -14.98 -11.81
CA MET A 433 -7.39 -15.90 -12.17
C MET A 433 -6.93 -16.98 -13.16
N ASP A 434 -5.99 -16.66 -14.05
CA ASP A 434 -5.33 -17.64 -14.92
C ASP A 434 -4.54 -18.67 -14.10
N GLU A 435 -3.77 -18.21 -13.10
CA GLU A 435 -3.05 -19.09 -12.18
C GLU A 435 -4.01 -19.93 -11.33
N TYR A 436 -5.09 -19.34 -10.85
CA TYR A 436 -6.15 -20.04 -10.14
C TYR A 436 -6.83 -21.11 -11.01
N ALA A 437 -7.09 -20.82 -12.30
CA ALA A 437 -7.63 -21.79 -13.24
C ALA A 437 -6.65 -22.96 -13.49
N GLN A 438 -5.34 -22.70 -13.49
CA GLN A 438 -4.32 -23.75 -13.57
C GLN A 438 -4.25 -24.60 -12.29
N TYR A 439 -4.42 -23.99 -11.12
CA TYR A 439 -4.53 -24.70 -9.84
C TYR A 439 -5.70 -25.69 -9.82
N LYS A 440 -6.85 -25.30 -10.38
CA LYS A 440 -8.05 -26.16 -10.46
C LYS A 440 -7.90 -27.40 -11.37
N LYS A 441 -6.86 -27.49 -12.20
CA LYS A 441 -6.70 -28.63 -13.13
C LYS A 441 -6.31 -29.91 -12.37
N PRO A 442 -6.90 -31.08 -12.69
CA PRO A 442 -6.76 -32.33 -11.92
C PRO A 442 -5.33 -32.87 -11.73
N LYS A 443 -4.34 -32.41 -12.50
CA LYS A 443 -2.93 -32.81 -12.36
C LYS A 443 -2.20 -32.10 -11.21
N ASN A 444 -2.76 -31.01 -10.67
CA ASN A 444 -2.14 -30.18 -9.64
C ASN A 444 -2.87 -30.22 -8.29
N THR A 445 -3.97 -30.97 -8.19
CA THR A 445 -4.70 -31.15 -6.93
C THR A 445 -4.02 -32.25 -6.11
N PRO A 446 -3.48 -31.99 -4.91
CA PRO A 446 -2.91 -33.04 -4.08
C PRO A 446 -3.98 -34.10 -3.78
N LYS A 447 -3.70 -35.37 -4.10
CA LYS A 447 -4.59 -36.49 -3.73
C LYS A 447 -4.83 -36.44 -2.21
N PRO A 448 -6.09 -36.60 -1.74
CA PRO A 448 -6.33 -36.78 -0.32
C PRO A 448 -5.53 -37.98 0.18
N ALA A 449 -4.85 -37.80 1.31
CA ALA A 449 -4.11 -38.88 1.97
C ALA A 449 -5.10 -40.01 2.25
N THR A 450 -4.89 -41.15 1.61
CA THR A 450 -5.59 -42.39 1.96
C THR A 450 -5.23 -42.74 3.39
N GLU A 451 -6.20 -42.60 4.30
CA GLU A 451 -6.15 -43.24 5.60
C GLU A 451 -5.92 -44.73 5.38
N SER A 452 -4.77 -45.23 5.83
CA SER A 452 -4.55 -46.66 5.95
C SER A 452 -5.45 -47.15 7.07
N THR A 453 -6.58 -47.73 6.71
CA THR A 453 -7.39 -48.56 7.59
C THR A 453 -6.55 -49.78 7.98
N LEU A 454 -5.89 -49.70 9.13
CA LEU A 454 -5.48 -50.85 9.91
C LEU A 454 -6.76 -51.48 10.46
N HIS A 455 -7.09 -52.68 9.99
CA HIS A 455 -8.03 -53.56 10.65
C HIS A 455 -7.33 -54.89 10.98
N PRO A 456 -7.75 -55.53 12.09
CA PRO A 456 -6.91 -56.26 13.03
C PRO A 456 -6.38 -57.61 12.56
#